data_AF-A0A1I2W9H6-F1
#
_entry.id   AF-A0A1I2W9H6-F1
#
_cell.length_a   1.000
_cell.length_b   1.000
_cell.length_c   1.000
_cell.angle_alpha   90.00
_cell.angle_beta   90.00
_cell.angle_gamma   90.00
#
_symmetry.space_group_name_H-M   'P 1'
#
loop_
_entity.id
_entity.type
_entity.pdbx_description
1 polymer ?
#
loop_
_entity_poly.entity_id
_entity_poly.type
_entity_poly.pdbx_seq_one_letter_code
_entity_poly.pdbx_strand_id
1 'polypeptide(L)'
;MADCSAGRVEVTVSPGDAVERRLCVRAGAVVSLTLRPRADDRRWTAVRSAAPAVVLVSGWRVDADGTGRATLRCASVRGGAAGITATAKAPDVAGAARTAFTLRVSVVPYAKEG
;
A
#
# COMPACT_ATOMS: atom_id res chain seq x y z
N MET A 1 -8.11 15.05 -16.66
CA MET A 1 -6.98 14.09 -16.58
C MET A 1 -6.51 14.15 -15.15
N ALA A 2 -6.73 13.10 -14.34
CA ALA A 2 -6.41 13.16 -12.91
C ALA A 2 -4.89 13.38 -12.73
N ASP A 3 -4.52 14.36 -11.92
CA ASP A 3 -3.12 14.67 -11.61
C ASP A 3 -2.52 13.51 -10.80
N CYS A 4 -1.77 12.64 -11.47
CA CYS A 4 -1.13 11.50 -10.82
C CYS A 4 0.15 11.97 -10.14
N SER A 5 0.28 11.64 -8.85
CA SER A 5 1.38 12.14 -8.02
C SER A 5 2.73 11.58 -8.48
N ALA A 6 3.75 12.44 -8.50
CA ALA A 6 5.13 12.06 -8.80
C ALA A 6 6.00 12.10 -7.53
N GLY A 7 7.17 11.45 -7.58
CA GLY A 7 8.14 11.51 -6.48
C GLY A 7 7.69 10.72 -5.24
N ARG A 8 7.78 11.34 -4.06
CA ARG A 8 7.39 10.72 -2.79
C ARG A 8 5.94 11.04 -2.45
N VAL A 9 5.17 10.00 -2.15
CA VAL A 9 3.77 10.11 -1.74
C VAL A 9 3.60 9.47 -0.37
N GLU A 10 2.87 10.11 0.53
CA GLU A 10 2.56 9.56 1.84
C GLU A 10 1.09 9.16 1.90
N VAL A 11 0.85 7.92 2.31
CA VAL A 11 -0.51 7.38 2.49
C VAL A 11 -0.63 6.93 3.93
N THR A 12 -1.47 7.63 4.69
CA THR A 12 -1.85 7.22 6.03
C THR A 12 -3.26 6.65 6.01
N VAL A 13 -3.45 5.51 6.67
CA VAL A 13 -4.75 4.86 6.87
C VAL A 13 -5.02 4.82 8.37
N SER A 14 -6.11 5.44 8.77
CA SER A 14 -6.59 5.50 10.15
C SER A 14 -7.74 4.52 10.37
N PRO A 15 -8.03 4.13 11.62
CA PRO A 15 -9.25 3.40 11.92
C PRO A 15 -10.48 4.17 11.44
N GLY A 16 -11.41 3.46 10.78
CA GLY A 16 -12.61 4.06 10.20
C GLY A 16 -12.44 4.56 8.76
N ASP A 17 -11.22 4.62 8.23
CA ASP A 17 -11.02 4.87 6.79
C ASP A 17 -11.63 3.75 5.94
N ALA A 18 -11.94 4.09 4.69
CA ALA A 18 -12.41 3.13 3.70
C ALA A 18 -11.43 1.96 3.56
N VAL A 19 -11.98 0.74 3.57
CA VAL A 19 -11.21 -0.51 3.43
C VAL A 19 -10.57 -0.67 2.04
N GLU A 20 -11.01 0.09 1.05
CA GLU A 20 -10.36 0.22 -0.26
C GLU A 20 -10.06 1.70 -0.55
N ARG A 21 -8.84 1.99 -0.98
CA ARG A 21 -8.46 3.30 -1.53
C ARG A 21 -7.80 3.16 -2.89
N ARG A 22 -7.93 4.20 -3.72
CA ARG A 22 -7.28 4.31 -5.03
C ARG A 22 -6.23 5.40 -5.00
N LEU A 23 -5.11 5.16 -5.66
CA LEU A 23 -4.00 6.10 -5.79
C LEU A 23 -3.48 6.06 -7.23
N CYS A 24 -3.34 7.22 -7.87
CA CYS A 24 -2.62 7.33 -9.14
C CYS A 24 -1.24 7.94 -8.90
N VAL A 25 -0.20 7.31 -9.45
CA VAL A 25 1.18 7.78 -9.35
C VAL A 25 1.91 7.70 -10.68
N ARG A 26 2.95 8.51 -10.86
CA ARG A 26 3.87 8.43 -11.99
C ARG A 26 4.88 7.30 -11.80
N ALA A 27 5.34 6.72 -12.90
CA ALA A 27 6.44 5.77 -12.90
C ALA A 27 7.66 6.34 -12.13
N GLY A 28 8.29 5.51 -11.29
CA GLY A 28 9.39 5.92 -10.41
C GLY A 28 8.96 6.49 -9.06
N ALA A 29 7.67 6.70 -8.81
CA ALA A 29 7.19 7.18 -7.52
C ALA A 29 7.43 6.17 -6.39
N VAL A 30 7.68 6.72 -5.19
CA VAL A 30 7.83 5.95 -3.95
C VAL A 30 6.71 6.34 -3.00
N VAL A 31 5.91 5.36 -2.58
CA VAL A 31 4.81 5.58 -1.65
C VAL A 31 5.20 5.06 -0.27
N SER A 32 5.15 5.91 0.74
CA SER A 32 5.26 5.53 2.14
C SER A 32 3.85 5.22 2.66
N LEU A 33 3.58 3.95 2.96
CA LEU A 33 2.31 3.49 3.51
C LEU A 33 2.42 3.37 5.04
N THR A 34 1.61 4.14 5.75
CA THR A 34 1.47 4.10 7.21
C THR A 34 0.07 3.62 7.56
N LEU A 35 -0.01 2.46 8.19
CA LEU A 35 -1.24 1.87 8.69
C LEU A 35 -1.28 2.11 10.19
N ARG A 36 -2.14 3.03 10.65
CA ARG A 36 -2.30 3.30 12.08
C ARG A 36 -2.74 2.04 12.84
N PRO A 37 -2.52 2.00 14.17
CA PRO A 37 -2.97 0.89 14.99
C PRO A 37 -4.48 0.71 14.81
N ARG A 38 -4.94 -0.54 14.75
CA ARG A 38 -6.36 -0.83 14.55
C ARG A 38 -7.13 -0.52 15.85
N ALA A 39 -8.39 -0.11 15.70
CA ALA A 39 -9.30 0.08 16.83
C ALA A 39 -9.93 -1.24 17.31
N ASP A 40 -9.82 -2.31 16.51
CA ASP A 40 -10.17 -3.68 16.88
C ASP A 40 -8.96 -4.44 17.43
N ASP A 41 -9.19 -5.60 18.05
CA ASP A 41 -8.14 -6.44 18.66
C ASP A 41 -7.16 -7.09 17.67
N ARG A 42 -7.27 -6.79 16.37
CA ARG A 42 -6.38 -7.36 15.34
C ARG A 42 -5.14 -6.50 15.16
N ARG A 43 -4.02 -7.17 14.92
CA ARG A 43 -2.74 -6.55 14.60
C ARG A 43 -2.41 -6.72 13.12
N TRP A 44 -1.73 -5.74 12.54
CA TRP A 44 -1.22 -5.87 11.18
C TRP A 44 -0.17 -6.99 11.10
N THR A 45 -0.21 -7.77 10.03
CA THR A 45 0.66 -8.95 9.88
C THR A 45 1.53 -8.89 8.63
N ALA A 46 0.98 -8.43 7.51
CA ALA A 46 1.72 -8.36 6.25
C ALA A 46 1.10 -7.35 5.27
N VAL A 47 1.95 -6.81 4.40
CA VAL A 47 1.55 -6.08 3.19
C VAL A 47 2.08 -6.81 1.97
N ARG A 48 1.23 -7.04 0.97
CA ARG A 48 1.57 -7.78 -0.26
C ARG A 48 1.09 -7.03 -1.49
N SER A 49 1.85 -7.15 -2.57
CA SER A 49 1.45 -6.67 -3.90
C SER A 49 0.95 -7.83 -4.75
N ALA A 50 -0.19 -7.64 -5.42
CA ALA A 50 -0.69 -8.57 -6.43
C ALA A 50 0.11 -8.54 -7.74
N ALA A 51 0.87 -7.46 -7.98
CA ALA A 51 1.69 -7.27 -9.18
C ALA A 51 3.06 -6.69 -8.78
N PRO A 52 3.97 -7.51 -8.20
CA PRO A 52 5.27 -7.04 -7.70
C PRO A 52 6.19 -6.47 -8.80
N ALA A 53 5.98 -6.88 -10.06
CA ALA A 53 6.66 -6.30 -11.22
C ALA A 53 6.23 -4.85 -11.52
N VAL A 54 5.05 -4.42 -11.05
CA VAL A 54 4.53 -3.06 -11.24
C VAL A 54 4.79 -2.20 -10.01
N VAL A 55 4.43 -2.73 -8.83
CA VAL A 55 4.64 -2.07 -7.53
C VAL A 55 5.28 -3.06 -6.57
N LEU A 56 6.53 -2.80 -6.21
CA LEU A 56 7.30 -3.60 -5.27
C LEU A 56 7.07 -3.10 -3.84
N VAL A 57 6.67 -3.99 -2.94
CA VAL A 57 6.58 -3.72 -1.50
C VAL A 57 7.94 -4.03 -0.86
N SER A 58 8.43 -3.13 -0.02
CA SER A 58 9.65 -3.32 0.76
C SER A 58 9.55 -2.65 2.14
N GLY A 59 10.48 -2.98 3.03
CA GLY A 59 10.57 -2.34 4.35
C GLY A 59 9.35 -2.55 5.25
N TRP A 60 8.57 -3.61 5.03
CA TRP A 60 7.43 -3.93 5.89
C TRP A 60 7.90 -4.19 7.33
N ARG A 61 7.24 -3.52 8.27
CA ARG A 61 7.44 -3.69 9.70
C ARG A 61 6.23 -3.20 10.47
N VAL A 62 6.07 -3.72 11.68
CA VAL A 62 5.07 -3.25 12.64
C VAL A 62 5.83 -2.72 13.84
N ASP A 63 5.56 -1.49 14.22
CA ASP A 63 6.17 -0.85 15.38
C ASP A 63 5.54 -1.32 16.68
N ALA A 64 6.18 -0.99 17.81
CA ALA A 64 5.72 -1.37 19.14
C ALA A 64 4.32 -0.81 19.47
N ASP A 65 3.97 0.36 18.93
CA ASP A 65 2.63 0.97 19.08
C ASP A 65 1.56 0.31 18.20
N GLY A 66 1.93 -0.67 17.37
CA GLY A 66 1.02 -1.38 16.47
C GLY A 66 0.86 -0.74 15.09
N THR A 67 1.54 0.37 14.81
CA THR A 67 1.57 0.98 13.48
C THR A 67 2.33 0.08 12.49
N GLY A 68 1.69 -0.24 11.36
CA GLY A 68 2.33 -0.93 10.24
C GLY A 68 2.94 0.07 9.26
N ARG A 69 4.18 -0.14 8.83
CA ARG A 69 4.85 0.69 7.82
C ARG A 69 5.40 -0.15 6.69
N ALA A 70 5.19 0.32 5.46
CA ALA A 70 5.77 -0.25 4.25
C ALA A 70 6.16 0.85 3.26
N THR A 71 7.13 0.54 2.41
CA THR A 71 7.51 1.35 1.26
C THR A 71 7.06 0.65 -0.02
N LEU A 72 6.39 1.36 -0.92
CA LEU A 72 5.97 0.86 -2.22
C LEU A 72 6.78 1.57 -3.31
N ARG A 73 7.53 0.82 -4.11
CA ARG A 73 8.28 1.36 -5.26
C ARG A 73 7.51 1.07 -6.55
N CYS A 74 7.08 2.13 -7.23
CA CYS A 74 6.31 2.03 -8.47
C CYS A 74 7.26 1.94 -9.67
N ALA A 75 7.73 0.73 -9.96
CA ALA A 75 8.87 0.49 -10.85
C ALA A 75 8.50 0.38 -12.34
N SER A 76 7.22 0.20 -12.69
CA SER A 76 6.84 0.02 -14.09
C SER A 76 6.93 1.32 -14.89
N VAL A 77 7.90 1.37 -15.81
CA VAL A 77 8.04 2.46 -16.82
C VAL A 77 6.99 2.38 -17.94
N ARG A 78 6.31 1.23 -18.09
CA ARG A 78 5.23 1.04 -19.08
C ARG A 78 3.85 1.38 -18.50
N GLY A 79 3.79 1.77 -17.23
CA GLY A 79 2.55 1.88 -16.47
C GLY A 79 1.99 0.54 -16.02
N GLY A 80 0.80 0.56 -15.43
CA GLY A 80 0.09 -0.64 -14.98
C GLY A 80 -0.72 -0.38 -13.71
N ALA A 81 -1.34 -1.43 -13.17
CA ALA A 81 -2.07 -1.36 -11.91
C ALA A 81 -1.64 -2.48 -10.97
N ALA A 82 -1.61 -2.20 -9.66
CA ALA A 82 -1.34 -3.18 -8.62
C ALA A 82 -2.33 -3.03 -7.46
N GLY A 83 -2.87 -4.16 -6.99
CA GLY A 83 -3.58 -4.22 -5.72
C GLY A 83 -2.60 -4.49 -4.59
N ILE A 84 -2.49 -3.57 -3.63
CA ILE A 84 -1.68 -3.73 -2.44
C ILE A 84 -2.60 -4.08 -1.27
N THR A 85 -2.46 -5.28 -0.73
CA THR A 85 -3.30 -5.78 0.36
C THR A 85 -2.54 -5.76 1.67
N ALA A 86 -3.10 -5.10 2.67
CA ALA A 86 -2.66 -5.21 4.05
C ALA A 86 -3.56 -6.21 4.79
N THR A 87 -2.94 -7.12 5.52
CA THR A 87 -3.61 -8.17 6.28
C THR A 87 -3.47 -7.92 7.78
N ALA A 88 -4.50 -8.33 8.53
CA ALA A 88 -4.51 -8.27 9.98
C ALA A 88 -5.08 -9.55 10.58
N LYS A 89 -4.68 -9.84 11.82
CA LYS A 89 -5.12 -11.01 12.58
C LYS A 89 -5.16 -10.71 14.08
N ALA A 90 -6.15 -11.26 14.78
CA ALA A 90 -6.14 -11.28 16.24
C ALA A 90 -5.01 -12.21 16.74
N PRO A 91 -4.22 -11.81 17.75
CA PRO A 91 -3.05 -12.56 18.21
C PRO A 91 -3.40 -13.96 18.70
N ASP A 92 -4.48 -14.10 19.46
CA ASP A 92 -4.85 -15.34 20.16
C ASP A 92 -5.88 -16.21 19.42
N VAL A 93 -6.20 -15.87 18.17
CA VAL A 93 -7.19 -16.60 17.37
C VAL A 93 -6.48 -17.53 16.38
N ALA A 94 -6.81 -18.82 16.40
CA ALA A 94 -6.34 -19.77 15.39
C ALA A 94 -6.88 -19.40 14.00
N GLY A 95 -6.04 -19.46 12.96
CA GLY A 95 -6.42 -19.18 11.57
C GLY A 95 -5.48 -18.23 10.83
N ALA A 96 -5.74 -18.05 9.53
CA ALA A 96 -4.96 -17.19 8.65
C ALA A 96 -5.34 -15.71 8.83
N ALA A 97 -4.35 -14.83 8.63
CA ALA A 97 -4.60 -13.39 8.56
C ALA A 97 -5.54 -13.06 7.38
N ARG A 98 -6.44 -12.09 7.58
CA ARG A 98 -7.41 -11.67 6.56
C ARG A 98 -7.06 -10.30 6.02
N THR A 99 -7.43 -10.05 4.77
CA THR A 99 -7.30 -8.71 4.17
C THR A 99 -8.14 -7.72 4.98
N ALA A 100 -7.48 -6.67 5.46
CA ALA A 100 -8.10 -5.65 6.29
C ALA A 100 -8.07 -4.27 5.61
N PHE A 101 -7.22 -4.08 4.60
CA PHE A 101 -7.19 -2.89 3.76
C PHE A 101 -6.60 -3.20 2.38
N THR A 102 -7.09 -2.54 1.34
CA THR A 102 -6.59 -2.63 -0.03
C THR A 102 -6.30 -1.24 -0.62
N LEU A 103 -5.08 -1.03 -1.08
CA LEU A 103 -4.69 0.15 -1.87
C LEU A 103 -4.53 -0.26 -3.34
N ARG A 104 -5.41 0.25 -4.21
CA ARG A 104 -5.30 0.13 -5.66
C ARG A 104 -4.37 1.22 -6.18
N VAL A 105 -3.19 0.84 -6.66
CA VAL A 105 -2.21 1.78 -7.22
C VAL A 105 -2.25 1.67 -8.73
N SER A 106 -2.54 2.78 -9.41
CA SER A 106 -2.37 2.93 -10.85
C SER A 106 -1.07 3.69 -11.12
N VAL A 107 -0.17 3.07 -11.85
CA VAL A 107 1.10 3.67 -12.29
C VAL A 107 0.93 4.14 -13.73
N VAL A 108 1.14 5.42 -13.97
CA VAL A 108 1.10 6.02 -15.30
C VAL A 108 2.51 6.37 -15.78
N PRO A 109 2.87 6.08 -17.04
CA PRO A 109 4.16 6.49 -17.58
C PRO A 109 4.23 8.02 -17.71
N TYR A 110 5.45 8.56 -17.82
CA TYR A 110 5.65 9.91 -18.32
C TYR A 110 5.38 9.93 -19.83
N ALA A 111 4.92 11.08 -20.33
CA ALA A 111 4.88 11.28 -21.78
C ALA A 111 6.31 11.13 -22.31
N LYS A 112 6.48 10.35 -23.38
CA LYS A 112 7.74 10.35 -24.11
C LYS A 112 7.77 11.66 -24.88
N GLU A 113 8.71 12.55 -24.57
CA GLU A 113 9.04 13.65 -25.47
C GLU A 113 9.60 13.00 -26.75
N GLY A 114 8.96 13.31 -27.88
CA GLY A 114 9.35 12.87 -29.22
C GLY A 114 10.03 14.01 -29.97
#